data_AF-A0A136LKW3-F1
#
_entry.id   AF-A0A136LKW3-F1
#
_cell.length_a   1.000
_cell.length_b   1.000
_cell.length_c   1.000
_cell.angle_alpha   90.00
_cell.angle_beta   90.00
_cell.angle_gamma   90.00
#
_symmetry.space_group_name_H-M   'P 1'
#
loop_
_entity.id
_entity.type
_entity.pdbx_description
1 polymer ?
#
loop_
_entity_poly.entity_id
_entity_poly.type
_entity_poly.pdbx_seq_one_letter_code
_entity_poly.pdbx_strand_id
1 'polypeptide(L)'
;MVPHAAYHNSQQALRMNGVFVKLAPEDFQNLLNRNEGLAVVTTSTHFFGTTFTYVTSYKGLIFYCKTKSQLSVSSKHELILAQSVALPQT
;
A
#
# COMPACT_ATOMS: atom_id res chain seq x y z
N MET A 1 -11.06 -10.28 -44.27
CA MET A 1 -11.37 -10.83 -42.94
C MET A 1 -10.17 -10.54 -42.05
N VAL A 2 -10.22 -9.46 -41.26
CA VAL A 2 -9.07 -9.01 -40.44
C VAL A 2 -9.19 -9.71 -39.07
N PRO A 3 -8.14 -10.37 -38.54
CA PRO A 3 -8.25 -11.04 -37.26
C PRO A 3 -8.44 -9.99 -36.16
N HIS A 4 -9.53 -10.12 -35.40
CA HIS A 4 -9.64 -9.47 -34.10
C HIS A 4 -8.58 -10.08 -33.20
N ALA A 5 -7.42 -9.42 -33.08
CA ALA A 5 -6.45 -9.73 -32.06
C ALA A 5 -7.16 -9.63 -30.71
N ALA A 6 -7.38 -10.78 -30.06
CA ALA A 6 -7.90 -10.83 -28.72
C ALA A 6 -6.95 -10.04 -27.82
N TYR A 7 -7.43 -8.91 -27.28
CA TYR A 7 -6.76 -8.22 -26.20
C TYR A 7 -6.77 -9.14 -24.98
N HIS A 8 -5.74 -9.97 -24.85
CA HIS A 8 -5.49 -10.70 -23.62
C HIS A 8 -5.06 -9.69 -22.56
N ASN A 9 -6.03 -9.08 -21.86
CA ASN A 9 -5.81 -8.48 -20.55
C ASN A 9 -5.47 -9.61 -19.57
N SER A 10 -4.27 -10.16 -19.72
CA SER A 10 -3.67 -11.00 -18.69
C SER A 10 -3.31 -10.06 -17.54
N GLN A 11 -4.31 -9.78 -16.71
CA GLN A 11 -4.07 -9.37 -15.34
C GLN A 11 -3.35 -10.55 -14.68
N GLN A 12 -2.05 -10.66 -14.94
CA GLN A 12 -1.19 -11.58 -14.22
C GLN A 12 -1.32 -11.16 -12.76
N ALA A 13 -2.11 -11.92 -12.01
CA ALA A 13 -2.24 -11.71 -10.58
C ALA A 13 -0.82 -11.75 -10.02
N LEU A 14 -0.33 -10.60 -9.52
CA LEU A 14 0.98 -10.53 -8.90
C LEU A 14 0.98 -11.56 -7.78
N ARG A 15 1.80 -12.60 -7.94
CA ARG A 15 1.94 -13.66 -6.93
C ARG A 15 2.69 -13.05 -5.75
N MET A 16 1.95 -12.52 -4.79
CA MET A 16 2.48 -12.05 -3.53
C MET A 16 2.42 -13.19 -2.52
N ASN A 17 3.58 -13.67 -2.08
CA ASN A 17 3.67 -14.67 -1.01
C ASN A 17 3.64 -13.94 0.33
N GLY A 18 2.61 -14.18 1.14
CA GLY A 18 2.49 -13.59 2.48
C GLY A 18 1.07 -13.12 2.80
N VAL A 19 0.89 -12.69 4.05
CA VAL A 19 -0.40 -12.20 4.54
C VAL A 19 -0.38 -10.67 4.50
N PHE A 20 -1.30 -10.12 3.71
CA PHE A 20 -1.54 -8.69 3.60
C PHE A 20 -2.81 -8.34 4.35
N VAL A 21 -2.70 -7.41 5.28
CA VAL A 21 -3.80 -6.98 6.13
C VAL A 21 -4.11 -5.52 5.80
N LYS A 22 -5.28 -5.30 5.20
CA LYS A 22 -5.80 -3.95 4.99
C LYS A 22 -6.34 -3.43 6.32
N LEU A 23 -5.89 -2.26 6.73
CA LEU A 23 -6.37 -1.56 7.91
C LEU A 23 -7.13 -0.30 7.52
N ALA A 24 -8.03 0.12 8.41
CA ALA A 24 -8.54 1.48 8.39
C ALA A 24 -7.39 2.46 8.73
N PRO A 25 -7.44 3.73 8.28
CA PRO A 25 -6.38 4.71 8.56
C PRO A 25 -6.09 4.89 10.05
N GLU A 26 -7.12 4.89 10.90
CA GLU A 26 -7.03 4.99 12.35
C GLU A 26 -6.29 3.80 12.98
N ASP A 27 -6.55 2.58 12.51
CA ASP A 27 -5.89 1.37 13.00
C ASP A 27 -4.43 1.32 12.55
N PHE A 28 -4.14 1.82 11.35
CA PHE A 28 -2.77 1.96 10.88
C PHE A 28 -2.00 2.99 11.72
N GLN A 29 -2.61 4.14 12.01
CA GLN A 29 -2.01 5.14 12.90
C GLN A 29 -1.78 4.57 14.31
N ASN A 30 -2.74 3.80 14.84
CA ASN A 30 -2.59 3.09 16.13
C ASN A 30 -1.46 2.05 16.11
N LEU A 31 -1.25 1.36 14.98
CA LEU A 31 -0.09 0.47 14.78
C LEU A 31 1.22 1.26 14.82
N LEU A 32 1.29 2.43 14.19
CA LEU A 32 2.49 3.27 14.27
C LEU A 32 2.73 3.76 15.71
N ASN A 33 1.71 4.32 16.35
CA ASN A 33 1.83 4.94 17.68
C ASN A 33 2.28 3.98 18.79
N ARG A 34 1.98 2.68 18.67
CA ARG A 34 2.34 1.66 19.66
C ARG A 34 3.71 1.01 19.44
N ASN A 35 4.42 1.38 18.38
CA ASN A 35 5.71 0.82 18.02
C ASN A 35 6.70 1.95 17.71
N GLU A 36 7.99 1.61 17.62
CA GLU A 36 9.04 2.53 17.18
C GLU A 36 9.93 1.81 16.17
N GLY A 37 10.64 2.55 15.31
CA GLY A 37 11.60 1.97 14.36
C GLY A 37 10.98 1.20 13.19
N LEU A 38 9.66 1.23 13.01
CA LEU A 38 9.02 0.66 11.82
C LEU A 38 9.47 1.38 10.53
N ALA A 39 9.70 0.60 9.48
CA ALA A 39 9.81 1.12 8.12
C ALA A 39 8.40 1.32 7.54
N VAL A 40 8.08 2.55 7.15
CA VAL A 40 6.79 2.96 6.61
C VAL A 40 6.99 3.45 5.19
N VAL A 41 6.53 2.65 4.23
CA VAL A 41 6.55 3.00 2.81
C VAL A 41 5.29 3.79 2.48
N THR A 42 5.41 4.90 1.76
CA THR A 42 4.27 5.69 1.30
C THR A 42 4.34 6.05 -0.17
N THR A 43 3.18 6.13 -0.81
CA THR A 43 2.99 6.63 -2.18
C THR A 43 1.75 7.52 -2.24
N SER A 44 1.74 8.47 -3.18
CA SER A 44 0.57 9.31 -3.46
C SER A 44 0.15 9.18 -4.92
N THR A 45 -1.13 8.90 -5.18
CA THR A 45 -1.70 8.81 -6.53
C THR A 45 -2.72 9.93 -6.75
N HIS A 46 -2.70 10.57 -7.93
CA HIS A 46 -3.50 11.77 -8.23
C HIS A 46 -4.62 11.57 -9.27
N PHE A 47 -4.78 10.38 -9.85
CA PHE A 47 -5.65 10.15 -11.03
C PHE A 47 -7.15 10.45 -10.83
N PHE A 48 -7.68 10.43 -9.59
CA PHE A 48 -9.06 10.81 -9.25
C PHE A 48 -9.11 11.47 -7.85
N GLY A 49 -8.19 12.42 -7.63
CA GLY A 49 -7.92 13.03 -6.33
C GLY A 49 -6.83 12.29 -5.55
N THR A 50 -6.15 13.02 -4.67
CA THR A 50 -4.99 12.51 -3.94
C THR A 50 -5.38 11.35 -3.03
N THR A 51 -4.77 10.20 -3.26
CA THR A 51 -4.89 9.03 -2.40
C THR A 51 -3.51 8.66 -1.93
N PHE A 52 -3.32 8.65 -0.62
CA PHE A 52 -2.10 8.20 0.02
C PHE A 52 -2.23 6.71 0.33
N THR A 53 -1.20 5.95 -0.01
CA THR A 53 -1.06 4.55 0.39
C THR A 53 0.09 4.46 1.37
N TYR A 54 -0.11 3.70 2.45
CA TYR A 54 0.93 3.42 3.43
C TYR A 54 1.07 1.92 3.58
N VAL A 55 2.31 1.45 3.75
CA VAL A 55 2.64 0.04 3.96
C VAL A 55 3.71 -0.06 5.04
N THR A 56 3.57 -1.02 5.93
CA THR A 56 4.61 -1.37 6.88
C THR A 56 4.61 -2.87 7.15
N SER A 57 5.75 -3.42 7.54
CA SER A 57 5.84 -4.80 8.02
C SER A 57 5.82 -4.82 9.54
N TYR A 58 5.09 -5.77 10.11
CA TYR A 58 5.08 -5.99 11.55
C TYR A 58 4.84 -7.46 11.85
N LYS A 59 5.73 -8.07 12.64
CA LYS A 59 5.65 -9.48 13.06
C LYS A 59 5.40 -10.47 11.91
N GLY A 60 6.09 -10.28 10.78
CA GLY A 60 5.99 -11.17 9.62
C GLY A 60 4.74 -10.97 8.75
N LEU A 61 3.93 -9.95 9.05
CA LEU A 61 2.75 -9.57 8.27
C LEU A 61 2.99 -8.23 7.57
N ILE A 62 2.31 -8.02 6.45
CA ILE A 62 2.31 -6.73 5.75
C ILE A 62 0.98 -6.01 6.02
N PHE A 63 1.05 -4.86 6.67
CA PHE A 63 -0.10 -4.01 6.92
C PHE A 63 -0.11 -2.86 5.93
N TYR A 64 -1.28 -2.54 5.40
CA TYR A 64 -1.43 -1.40 4.51
C TYR A 64 -2.74 -0.67 4.73
N CYS A 65 -2.76 0.62 4.42
CA CYS A 65 -3.99 1.41 4.36
C CYS A 65 -3.96 2.38 3.17
N LYS A 66 -5.15 2.82 2.74
CA LYS A 66 -5.34 3.87 1.74
C LYS A 66 -6.23 4.96 2.33
N THR A 67 -5.86 6.22 2.14
CA THR A 67 -6.60 7.37 2.71
C THR A 67 -6.54 8.57 1.78
N LYS A 68 -7.56 9.44 1.85
CA LYS A 68 -7.58 10.73 1.15
C LYS A 68 -6.85 11.83 1.94
N SER A 69 -6.65 11.63 3.23
CA SER A 69 -5.95 12.55 4.13
C SER A 69 -4.59 12.00 4.49
N GLN A 70 -3.55 12.83 4.40
CA GLN A 70 -2.19 12.43 4.74
C GLN A 70 -2.08 12.06 6.23
N LEU A 71 -1.50 10.89 6.53
CA LEU A 71 -1.21 10.47 7.90
C LEU A 71 0.05 11.13 8.42
N SER A 72 0.09 11.38 9.73
CA SER A 72 1.28 11.87 10.42
C SER A 72 2.17 10.69 10.80
N VAL A 73 3.29 10.53 10.10
CA VAL A 73 4.31 9.54 10.44
C VAL A 73 5.36 10.21 11.31
N SER A 74 5.50 9.76 12.56
CA SER A 74 6.49 10.27 13.50
C SER A 74 7.93 10.04 13.00
N SER A 75 8.85 10.93 13.37
CA SER A 75 10.30 10.79 13.11
C SER A 75 10.94 9.57 13.79
N LYS A 76 10.22 8.90 14.68
CA LYS A 76 10.59 7.61 15.28
C LYS A 76 10.51 6.43 14.29
N HIS A 77 9.97 6.67 13.10
CA HIS A 77 9.84 5.68 12.03
C HIS A 77 10.69 6.09 10.84
N GLU A 78 11.16 5.10 10.08
CA GLU A 78 11.78 5.35 8.78
C GLU A 78 10.67 5.57 7.76
N LEU A 79 10.59 6.77 7.19
CA LEU A 79 9.64 7.08 6.12
C LEU A 79 10.31 6.90 4.76
N ILE A 80 9.78 5.98 3.95
CA ILE A 80 10.27 5.67 2.61
C ILE A 80 9.25 6.18 1.59
N LEU A 81 9.65 7.18 0.81
CA LEU A 81 8.85 7.71 -0.30
C LEU A 81 9.06 6.83 -1.53
N ALA A 82 8.06 6.03 -1.89
CA ALA A 82 8.11 5.16 -3.06
C ALA A 82 7.40 5.78 -4.26
N GLN A 83 7.85 5.42 -5.47
CA GLN A 83 7.16 5.81 -6.70
C GLN A 83 5.83 5.04 -6.86
N SER A 84 5.84 3.74 -6.55
CA SER A 84 4.66 2.88 -6.61
C SER A 84 4.78 1.74 -5.59
N VAL A 85 3.63 1.19 -5.19
CA VAL A 85 3.54 0.00 -4.33
C VAL A 85 2.55 -0.93 -4.99
N ALA A 86 2.95 -2.19 -5.18
CA ALA A 86 2.03 -3.25 -5.55
C ALA A 86 1.37 -3.83 -4.31
N LEU A 87 0.04 -3.90 -4.31
CA LEU A 87 -0.77 -4.49 -3.25
C LEU A 87 -1.65 -5.58 -3.86
N PRO A 88 -2.05 -6.59 -3.08
CA PRO A 88 -2.99 -7.59 -3.57
C PRO A 88 -4.31 -6.91 -3.95
N GLN A 89 -4.90 -7.38 -5.05
CA GLN A 89 -6.26 -7.01 -5.40
C GLN A 89 -7.20 -7.80 -4.49
N THR A 90 -7.77 -7.12 -3.50
CA THR A 90 -8.84 -7.64 -2.63
C THR A 90 -10.18 -7.09 -3.10
#